data_AF-A0A3P7LFT7-F1
#
_entry.id   AF-A0A3P7LFT7-F1
#
_cell.length_a   1.000
_cell.length_b   1.000
_cell.length_c   1.000
_cell.angle_alpha   90.00
_cell.angle_beta   90.00
_cell.angle_gamma   90.00
#
_symmetry.space_group_name_H-M   'P 1'
#
loop_
_entity.id
_entity.type
_entity.pdbx_description
1 polymer ?
#
loop_
_entity_poly.entity_id
_entity_poly.type
_entity_poly.pdbx_seq_one_letter_code
_entity_poly.pdbx_strand_id
1 'polypeptide(L)'
;MPSISHASGIAARRLLIWLLRPPSADQECGGQRLTTACVHSCCLGLPDERFPDMADILHQLKNIMPREVNLLILSTTHKPALAAPMQIAVIFANWLNCAVASLPVSRADGLVQATDEQISDFKQAIMNASRTSGIIHALDCFVLLFR
;
A
#
# COMPACT_ATOMS: atom_id res chain seq x y z
N MET A 1 -8.73 3.63 -37.99
CA MET A 1 -7.86 3.72 -36.80
C MET A 1 -8.54 3.01 -35.65
N PRO A 2 -7.87 2.08 -34.93
CA PRO A 2 -8.54 1.35 -33.86
C PRO A 2 -8.75 2.26 -32.65
N SER A 3 -9.93 2.17 -32.06
CA SER A 3 -10.39 2.94 -30.90
C SER A 3 -9.56 2.60 -29.65
N ILE A 4 -8.62 3.48 -29.30
CA ILE A 4 -7.73 3.37 -28.12
C ILE A 4 -8.52 3.45 -26.79
N SER A 5 -9.79 3.88 -26.84
CA SER A 5 -10.65 4.10 -25.66
C SER A 5 -11.09 2.81 -24.95
N HIS A 6 -11.27 1.70 -25.67
CA HIS A 6 -11.81 0.47 -25.08
C HIS A 6 -10.74 -0.43 -24.43
N ALA A 7 -9.53 -0.48 -25.01
CA ALA A 7 -8.46 -1.35 -24.54
C ALA A 7 -7.81 -0.84 -23.24
N SER A 8 -7.61 0.47 -23.11
CA SER A 8 -7.05 1.12 -21.91
C SER A 8 -7.97 0.96 -20.71
N GLY A 9 -9.29 1.12 -20.90
CA GLY A 9 -10.29 0.91 -19.84
C GLY A 9 -10.35 -0.54 -19.35
N ILE A 10 -10.21 -1.52 -20.25
CA ILE A 10 -10.12 -2.95 -19.86
C ILE A 10 -8.86 -3.21 -19.04
N ALA A 11 -7.71 -2.66 -19.45
CA ALA A 11 -6.46 -2.82 -18.74
C ALA A 11 -6.50 -2.19 -17.34
N ALA A 12 -7.02 -0.97 -17.22
CA ALA A 12 -7.22 -0.29 -15.94
C ALA A 12 -8.13 -1.11 -15.00
N ARG A 13 -9.25 -1.63 -15.52
CA ARG A 13 -10.16 -2.47 -14.74
C ARG A 13 -9.50 -3.76 -14.26
N ARG A 14 -8.72 -4.43 -15.12
CA ARG A 14 -7.96 -5.64 -14.74
C ARG A 14 -6.94 -5.35 -13.66
N LEU A 15 -6.24 -4.21 -13.76
CA LEU A 15 -5.30 -3.77 -12.74
C LEU A 15 -5.99 -3.52 -11.40
N LEU A 16 -7.14 -2.83 -11.39
CA LEU A 16 -7.91 -2.60 -10.17
C LEU A 16 -8.39 -3.91 -9.52
N ILE A 17 -8.86 -4.86 -10.32
CA ILE A 17 -9.23 -6.19 -9.82
C ILE A 17 -8.01 -6.87 -9.19
N TRP A 18 -6.86 -6.85 -9.86
CA TRP A 18 -5.64 -7.44 -9.33
C TRP A 18 -5.18 -6.75 -8.03
N LEU A 19 -5.25 -5.42 -7.96
CA LEU A 19 -4.87 -4.64 -6.79
C LEU A 19 -5.76 -4.92 -5.58
N LEU A 20 -7.07 -5.02 -5.79
CA LEU A 20 -8.05 -5.02 -4.71
C LEU A 20 -8.55 -6.41 -4.32
N ARG A 21 -8.56 -7.37 -5.26
CA ARG A 21 -9.18 -8.67 -5.06
C ARG A 21 -8.14 -9.77 -4.91
N PRO A 22 -8.14 -10.51 -3.79
CA PRO A 22 -7.29 -11.68 -3.65
C PRO A 22 -7.77 -12.79 -4.61
N PRO A 23 -6.85 -13.56 -5.21
CA PRO A 23 -7.21 -14.64 -6.14
C PRO A 23 -7.84 -15.85 -5.43
N SER A 24 -7.54 -16.06 -4.15
CA SER A 24 -8.12 -17.07 -3.25
C SER A 24 -8.15 -16.55 -1.81
N ALA A 25 -8.89 -17.20 -0.91
CA ALA A 25 -9.02 -16.77 0.48
C ALA A 25 -7.66 -16.63 1.21
N ASP A 26 -6.69 -17.49 0.88
CA ASP A 26 -5.38 -17.53 1.53
C ASP A 26 -4.29 -16.71 0.82
N GLN A 27 -4.63 -15.96 -0.23
CA GLN A 27 -3.65 -15.18 -0.99
C GLN A 27 -3.86 -13.68 -0.84
N GLU A 28 -2.76 -12.94 -0.74
CA GLU A 28 -2.79 -11.48 -0.73
C GLU A 28 -3.19 -10.92 -2.11
N CYS A 29 -3.97 -9.84 -2.11
CA CYS A 29 -4.21 -9.07 -3.33
C CYS A 29 -2.93 -8.35 -3.79
N GLY A 30 -2.90 -7.90 -5.04
CA GLY A 30 -1.76 -7.19 -5.61
C GLY A 30 -1.38 -5.93 -4.84
N GLY A 31 -2.36 -5.19 -4.31
CA GLY A 31 -2.12 -3.98 -3.51
C GLY A 31 -1.39 -4.28 -2.20
N GLN A 32 -1.81 -5.34 -1.50
CA GLN A 32 -1.12 -5.84 -0.31
C GLN A 32 0.32 -6.23 -0.65
N ARG A 33 0.51 -7.06 -1.69
CA ARG A 33 1.84 -7.55 -2.10
C ARG A 33 2.79 -6.41 -2.46
N LEU A 34 2.33 -5.42 -3.22
CA LEU A 34 3.15 -4.26 -3.58
C LEU A 34 3.49 -3.40 -2.35
N THR A 35 2.52 -3.17 -1.45
CA THR A 35 2.75 -2.41 -0.22
C THR A 35 3.81 -3.10 0.65
N THR A 36 3.66 -4.41 0.87
CA THR A 36 4.63 -5.22 1.60
C THR A 36 6.01 -5.16 0.94
N ALA A 37 6.08 -5.40 -0.37
CA ALA A 37 7.35 -5.40 -1.10
C ALA A 37 8.08 -4.04 -1.04
N CYS A 38 7.36 -2.91 -1.16
CA CYS A 38 7.97 -1.58 -1.07
C CYS A 38 8.55 -1.34 0.33
N VAL A 39 7.75 -1.57 1.37
CA VAL A 39 8.18 -1.35 2.77
C VAL A 39 9.34 -2.28 3.13
N HIS A 40 9.24 -3.57 2.81
CA HIS A 40 10.26 -4.57 3.13
C HIS A 40 11.55 -4.31 2.37
N SER A 41 11.50 -3.98 1.09
CA SER A 41 12.71 -3.70 0.30
C SER A 41 13.47 -2.52 0.91
N CYS A 42 12.77 -1.44 1.30
CA CYS A 42 13.39 -0.31 1.99
C CYS A 42 14.02 -0.73 3.32
N CYS A 43 13.39 -1.61 4.10
CA CYS A 43 13.94 -2.03 5.40
C CYS A 43 15.10 -3.05 5.27
N LEU A 44 15.10 -3.91 4.24
CA LEU A 44 15.93 -5.12 4.18
C LEU A 44 17.09 -5.09 3.18
N GLY A 45 17.39 -3.94 2.56
CA GLY A 45 18.64 -3.78 1.81
C GLY A 45 18.54 -3.09 0.44
N LEU A 46 17.40 -2.48 0.10
CA LEU A 46 17.31 -1.62 -1.08
C LEU A 46 18.10 -0.31 -0.85
N PRO A 47 19.00 0.14 -1.74
CA PRO A 47 19.71 1.39 -1.53
C PRO A 47 18.76 2.60 -1.48
N ASP A 48 19.10 3.59 -0.65
CA ASP A 48 18.24 4.76 -0.34
C ASP A 48 17.88 5.57 -1.60
N GLU A 49 18.75 5.55 -2.62
CA GLU A 49 18.53 6.16 -3.93
C GLU A 49 17.25 5.65 -4.64
N ARG A 50 16.72 4.49 -4.22
CA ARG A 50 15.50 3.88 -4.76
C ARG A 50 14.25 4.17 -3.92
N PHE A 51 14.40 4.82 -2.77
CA PHE A 51 13.25 5.18 -1.93
C PHE A 51 12.27 6.13 -2.64
N PRO A 52 12.68 7.07 -3.50
CA PRO A 52 11.75 7.86 -4.29
C PRO A 52 10.81 6.99 -5.14
N ASP A 53 11.33 5.96 -5.81
CA ASP A 53 10.54 5.04 -6.63
C ASP A 53 9.52 4.27 -5.78
N MET A 54 9.95 3.76 -4.61
CA MET A 54 9.07 3.04 -3.68
C MET A 54 8.02 3.95 -3.07
N ALA A 55 8.41 5.18 -2.72
CA ALA A 55 7.52 6.17 -2.16
C ALA A 55 6.46 6.61 -3.17
N ASP A 56 6.81 6.72 -4.45
CA ASP A 56 5.85 7.02 -5.51
C ASP A 56 4.83 5.89 -5.66
N ILE A 57 5.27 4.63 -5.65
CA ILE A 57 4.34 3.48 -5.69
C ILE A 57 3.37 3.54 -4.49
N LEU A 58 3.88 3.73 -3.27
CA LEU A 58 3.05 3.84 -2.07
C LEU A 58 2.09 5.05 -2.13
N HIS A 59 2.55 6.18 -2.66
CA HIS A 59 1.71 7.37 -2.85
C HIS A 59 0.58 7.10 -3.86
N GLN A 60 0.89 6.46 -4.98
CA GLN A 60 -0.10 6.09 -6.00
C GLN A 60 -1.10 5.07 -5.45
N LEU A 61 -0.64 4.03 -4.74
CA LEU A 61 -1.50 3.03 -4.11
C LEU A 61 -2.45 3.66 -3.10
N LYS A 62 -1.96 4.59 -2.27
CA LYS A 62 -2.79 5.34 -1.32
C LYS A 62 -3.86 6.19 -2.00
N ASN A 63 -3.55 6.71 -3.18
CA ASN A 63 -4.41 7.62 -3.94
C ASN A 63 -5.14 6.95 -5.11
N ILE A 64 -5.21 5.60 -5.17
CA ILE A 64 -5.99 4.89 -6.18
C ILE A 64 -7.41 5.48 -6.21
N MET A 65 -7.84 5.97 -7.38
CA MET A 65 -9.05 6.79 -7.46
C MET A 65 -10.34 5.97 -7.31
N PRO A 66 -11.39 6.50 -6.62
CA PRO A 66 -12.60 5.74 -6.30
C PRO A 66 -13.59 5.49 -7.44
N ARG A 67 -13.51 6.22 -8.58
CA ARG A 67 -14.60 6.20 -9.58
C ARG A 67 -14.81 4.82 -10.21
N GLU A 68 -13.73 4.08 -10.45
CA GLU A 68 -13.77 2.73 -11.02
C GLU A 68 -13.86 1.63 -9.94
N VAL A 69 -13.32 1.92 -8.75
CA VAL A 69 -13.36 1.03 -7.58
C VAL A 69 -14.78 0.90 -7.03
N ASN A 70 -15.56 1.99 -6.99
CA ASN A 70 -16.96 1.95 -6.58
C ASN A 70 -17.78 1.02 -7.45
N LEU A 71 -17.60 1.04 -8.78
CA LEU A 71 -18.32 0.16 -9.70
C LEU A 71 -17.92 -1.32 -9.50
N LEU A 72 -16.66 -1.59 -9.17
CA LEU A 72 -16.19 -2.95 -8.88
C LEU A 72 -16.72 -3.46 -7.53
N ILE A 73 -16.65 -2.66 -6.46
CA ILE A 73 -17.14 -3.04 -5.13
C ILE A 73 -18.67 -3.23 -5.14
N LEU A 74 -19.41 -2.32 -5.78
CA LEU A 74 -20.87 -2.43 -5.91
C LEU A 74 -21.31 -3.68 -6.70
N SER A 75 -20.48 -4.20 -7.61
CA SER A 75 -20.76 -5.46 -8.31
C SER A 75 -20.56 -6.71 -7.45
N THR A 76 -19.98 -6.57 -6.24
CA THR A 76 -19.62 -7.69 -5.34
C THR A 76 -20.34 -7.67 -4.00
N THR A 77 -21.00 -6.58 -3.62
CA THR A 77 -21.69 -6.47 -2.32
C THR A 77 -23.11 -5.94 -2.48
N HIS A 78 -24.10 -6.73 -2.06
CA HIS A 78 -25.54 -6.42 -2.09
C HIS A 78 -26.00 -5.33 -1.08
N LYS A 79 -25.11 -4.47 -0.57
CA LYS A 79 -25.41 -3.48 0.49
C LYS A 79 -25.19 -2.04 -0.01
N PRO A 80 -26.13 -1.10 0.22
CA PRO A 80 -26.14 0.20 -0.44
C PRO A 80 -25.06 1.14 0.10
N ALA A 81 -24.60 2.00 -0.82
CA ALA A 81 -23.53 2.95 -0.69
C ALA A 81 -23.84 4.10 0.27
N LEU A 82 -23.01 4.24 1.31
CA LEU A 82 -22.71 5.49 1.99
C LEU A 82 -21.25 5.35 2.47
N ALA A 83 -20.34 6.26 2.08
CA ALA A 83 -18.90 6.31 2.42
C ALA A 83 -17.85 5.76 1.40
N ALA A 84 -18.02 6.02 0.10
CA ALA A 84 -17.04 5.67 -0.94
C ALA A 84 -15.58 6.20 -0.79
N PRO A 85 -15.32 7.47 -0.43
CA PRO A 85 -13.93 7.95 -0.32
C PRO A 85 -13.21 7.42 0.94
N MET A 86 -13.96 6.96 1.95
CA MET A 86 -13.42 6.45 3.20
C MET A 86 -12.88 5.01 3.07
N GLN A 87 -13.32 4.24 2.06
CA GLN A 87 -12.93 2.84 1.90
C GLN A 87 -11.49 2.66 1.40
N ILE A 88 -10.97 3.52 0.53
CA ILE A 88 -9.64 3.32 -0.06
C ILE A 88 -8.53 3.62 0.94
N ALA A 89 -8.67 4.70 1.71
CA ALA A 89 -7.78 4.99 2.82
C ALA A 89 -7.77 3.84 3.85
N VAL A 90 -8.92 3.23 4.12
CA VAL A 90 -9.03 2.05 4.99
C VAL A 90 -8.35 0.81 4.38
N ILE A 91 -8.51 0.57 3.08
CA ILE A 91 -7.86 -0.55 2.37
C ILE A 91 -6.34 -0.40 2.41
N PHE A 92 -5.81 0.77 2.03
CA PHE A 92 -4.37 1.01 2.05
C PHE A 92 -3.80 0.99 3.48
N ALA A 93 -4.52 1.54 4.47
CA ALA A 93 -4.11 1.44 5.87
C ALA A 93 -4.03 -0.03 6.34
N ASN A 94 -4.98 -0.88 5.91
CA ASN A 94 -4.91 -2.31 6.19
C ASN A 94 -3.68 -2.95 5.52
N TRP A 95 -3.39 -2.60 4.27
CA TRP A 95 -2.19 -3.11 3.60
C TRP A 95 -0.90 -2.72 4.29
N LEU A 96 -0.78 -1.45 4.70
CA LEU A 96 0.35 -0.94 5.44
C LEU A 96 0.49 -1.61 6.81
N ASN A 97 -0.63 -1.87 7.50
CA ASN A 97 -0.64 -2.59 8.75
C ASN A 97 -0.06 -4.00 8.62
N CYS A 98 -0.51 -4.77 7.62
CA CYS A 98 0.00 -6.11 7.34
C CYS A 98 1.47 -6.09 6.88
N ALA A 99 1.86 -5.10 6.07
CA ALA A 99 3.25 -4.93 5.62
C ALA A 99 4.21 -4.72 6.80
N VAL A 100 3.87 -3.85 7.74
CA VAL A 100 4.72 -3.59 8.91
C VAL A 100 4.68 -4.74 9.92
N ALA A 101 3.53 -5.39 10.11
CA ALA A 101 3.41 -6.54 11.01
C ALA A 101 4.23 -7.76 10.56
N SER A 102 4.57 -7.85 9.27
CA SER A 102 5.40 -8.92 8.70
C SER A 102 6.89 -8.60 8.66
N LEU A 103 7.31 -7.42 9.15
CA LEU A 103 8.73 -7.10 9.31
C LEU A 103 9.33 -7.88 10.50
N PRO A 104 10.62 -8.21 10.46
CA PRO A 104 11.32 -8.82 11.60
C PRO A 104 11.55 -7.77 12.70
N VAL A 105 10.50 -7.42 13.45
CA VAL A 105 10.54 -6.40 14.52
C VAL A 105 11.23 -6.89 15.79
N SER A 106 11.65 -8.15 15.82
CA SER A 106 12.45 -8.74 16.90
C SER A 106 13.68 -9.41 16.30
N ARG A 107 14.85 -9.08 16.83
CA ARG A 107 16.11 -9.66 16.42
C ARG A 107 16.30 -11.05 17.05
N ALA A 108 17.22 -11.84 16.50
CA ALA A 108 17.53 -13.20 16.99
C ALA A 108 18.06 -13.21 18.44
N ASP A 109 18.53 -12.07 18.96
CA ASP A 109 18.99 -11.86 20.33
C ASP A 109 17.85 -11.45 21.29
N GLY A 110 16.60 -11.36 20.80
CA GLY A 110 15.44 -10.97 21.59
C GLY A 110 15.26 -9.46 21.77
N LEU A 111 16.12 -8.63 21.16
CA LEU A 111 15.96 -7.18 21.19
C LEU A 111 14.87 -6.72 20.21
N VAL A 112 14.06 -5.76 20.66
CA VAL A 112 13.05 -5.10 19.83
C VAL A 112 13.76 -4.20 18.82
N GLN A 113 13.50 -4.44 17.54
CA GLN A 113 14.07 -3.69 16.44
C GLN A 113 13.29 -2.40 16.16
N ALA A 114 11.96 -2.44 16.30
CA ALA A 114 11.08 -1.29 16.21
C ALA A 114 9.96 -1.41 17.25
N THR A 115 9.73 -0.36 18.04
CA THR A 115 8.66 -0.35 19.04
C THR A 115 7.29 -0.15 18.39
N ASP A 116 6.22 -0.52 19.10
CA ASP A 116 4.84 -0.30 18.64
C ASP A 116 4.55 1.20 18.39
N GLU A 117 5.16 2.09 19.18
CA GLU A 117 5.06 3.54 19.01
C GLU A 117 5.74 4.00 17.71
N GLN A 118 6.99 3.58 17.46
CA GLN A 118 7.71 3.88 16.22
C GLN A 118 6.97 3.37 14.98
N ILE A 119 6.38 2.17 15.09
CA ILE A 119 5.55 1.57 14.04
C ILE A 119 4.28 2.40 13.80
N SER A 120 3.61 2.83 14.87
CA SER A 120 2.43 3.69 14.79
C SER A 120 2.75 5.03 14.13
N ASP A 121 3.85 5.68 14.55
CA ASP A 121 4.28 6.96 14.02
C ASP A 121 4.63 6.87 12.53
N PHE A 122 5.34 5.82 12.13
CA PHE A 122 5.61 5.55 10.72
C PHE A 122 4.31 5.41 9.91
N LYS A 123 3.36 4.59 10.38
CA LYS A 123 2.07 4.42 9.71
C LYS A 123 1.32 5.75 9.57
N GLN A 124 1.27 6.55 10.63
CA GLN A 124 0.62 7.86 10.61
C GLN A 124 1.31 8.81 9.63
N ALA A 125 2.65 8.85 9.60
CA ALA A 125 3.41 9.68 8.69
C ALA A 125 3.09 9.33 7.22
N ILE A 126 3.05 8.04 6.88
CA ILE A 126 2.70 7.57 5.53
C ILE A 126 1.24 7.94 5.18
N MET A 127 0.29 7.72 6.09
CA MET A 127 -1.12 8.02 5.86
C MET A 127 -1.35 9.52 5.65
N ASN A 128 -0.71 10.36 6.47
CA ASN A 128 -0.86 11.81 6.45
C ASN A 128 -0.07 12.52 5.34
N ALA A 129 0.91 11.85 4.73
CA ALA A 129 1.76 12.45 3.70
C ALA A 129 0.96 12.86 2.45
N SER A 130 0.81 14.16 2.20
CA SER A 130 0.12 14.64 0.99
C SER A 130 0.93 14.47 -0.30
N ARG A 131 2.26 14.38 -0.17
CA ARG A 131 3.23 14.30 -1.29
C ARG A 131 4.17 13.11 -1.08
N THR A 132 4.73 12.60 -2.18
CA THR A 132 5.77 11.55 -2.15
C THR A 132 6.92 11.90 -1.21
N SER A 133 7.34 13.17 -1.15
CA SER A 133 8.43 13.61 -0.26
C SER A 133 8.18 13.32 1.22
N GLY A 134 6.92 13.36 1.68
CA GLY A 134 6.57 12.98 3.06
C GLY A 134 6.68 11.48 3.30
N ILE A 135 6.40 10.67 2.27
CA ILE A 135 6.58 9.21 2.32
C ILE A 135 8.06 8.85 2.29
N ILE A 136 8.88 9.52 1.48
CA ILE A 136 10.35 9.35 1.45
C ILE A 136 10.91 9.62 2.85
N HIS A 137 10.57 10.76 3.46
CA HIS A 137 11.05 11.10 4.79
C HIS A 137 10.63 10.08 5.86
N ALA A 138 9.39 9.57 5.79
CA ALA A 138 8.93 8.53 6.69
C ALA A 138 9.72 7.22 6.51
N LEU A 139 10.04 6.85 5.27
CA LEU A 139 10.89 5.69 4.96
C LEU A 139 12.31 5.90 5.49
N ASP A 140 12.94 7.04 5.20
CA ASP A 140 14.29 7.38 5.67
C ASP A 140 14.43 7.22 7.18
N CYS A 141 13.45 7.72 7.96
CA CYS A 141 13.47 7.60 9.41
C CYS A 141 13.24 6.16 9.88
N PHE A 142 12.30 5.44 9.25
CA PHE A 142 11.89 4.11 9.70
C PHE A 142 12.93 3.03 9.40
N VAL A 143 13.62 3.10 8.26
CA VAL A 143 14.62 2.08 7.87
C VAL A 143 15.86 2.08 8.77
N LEU A 144 16.16 3.19 9.46
CA LEU A 144 17.25 3.27 10.44
C LEU A 144 17.03 2.32 11.63
N LEU A 145 15.80 1.86 11.86
CA LEU A 145 15.51 0.85 12.87
C LEU A 145 15.94 -0.55 12.39
N PHE A 146 16.04 -0.75 11.08
CA PHE A 146 16.27 -2.05 10.46
C PHE A 146 17.69 -2.29 9.97
N ARG A 147 18.53 -1.25 9.94
CA ARG A 147 19.89 -1.24 9.40
C ARG A 147 20.90 -0.82 10.45
#